data_AF-A0A0H1BIH6-F1
#
_entry.id   AF-A0A0H1BIH6-F1
#
_cell.length_a   1.000
_cell.length_b   1.000
_cell.length_c   1.000
_cell.angle_alpha   90.00
_cell.angle_beta   90.00
_cell.angle_gamma   90.00
#
_symmetry.space_group_name_H-M   'P 1'
#
loop_
_entity.id
_entity.type
_entity.pdbx_description
1 polymer ?
#
loop_
_entity_poly.entity_id
_entity_poly.type
_entity_poly.pdbx_seq_one_letter_code
_entity_poly.pdbx_strand_id
1 'polypeptide(L)'
;MPTGTRFSDLYECSIDVEDPNGYCTGRYFPVILGSVLNNGRYRIMHKLGWGGFATIWMARDTWRDSNVALKVINMESNAQEFKVLHHLQHSSVARDNADHPGRDSVVQLLDDFDLSVSHKCLVLPVMGMDLQTRMDAENGYRLRRENAASVARQVALGLDYLWKCGIAHGDLHSKNVLFTAPAIPGLSEDQIMSRFGQPVTGAVSRQDRQQCSPSMPSYLVRPISIRGNDAEVKIIDLGNAFFHKSPPTHLPNPWHVCPPESLYDQPLNKFVDMWSMGCLLFELITGRTFVDSFLAKRIDMIRDLKGILGQPPLEWYDDLDANVRNTLDNTRIRNMGMVRYLQLNYNHDDSQLLEVDDEEEEIPIEEYEKPPAEFTDEELMALAGILSRLLSYNPQARGTPAILLKDLSCL
;
A
#
# COMPACT_ATOMS: atom_id res chain seq x y z
N MET A 1 4.58 33.71 -15.76
CA MET A 1 3.52 34.36 -14.97
C MET A 1 2.19 33.94 -15.59
N PRO A 2 1.38 33.18 -14.85
CA PRO A 2 0.40 33.76 -13.95
C PRO A 2 0.82 33.58 -12.49
N THR A 3 0.74 34.66 -11.72
CA THR A 3 0.89 34.69 -10.27
C THR A 3 -0.36 34.10 -9.63
N GLY A 4 -0.36 32.79 -9.42
CA GLY A 4 -1.28 32.14 -8.49
C GLY A 4 -0.72 32.30 -7.08
N THR A 5 -1.37 33.12 -6.27
CA THR A 5 -1.19 33.12 -4.82
C THR A 5 -1.38 31.68 -4.33
N ARG A 6 -0.32 31.05 -3.83
CA ARG A 6 -0.44 29.75 -3.18
C ARG A 6 -1.34 29.93 -1.95
N PHE A 7 -2.53 29.35 -1.97
CA PHE A 7 -3.37 29.15 -0.77
C PHE A 7 -2.77 28.13 0.21
N SER A 8 -1.51 27.72 0.02
CA SER A 8 -0.90 26.67 0.84
C SER A 8 -0.65 27.21 2.24
N ASP A 9 -1.29 26.59 3.22
CA ASP A 9 -1.03 26.70 4.66
C ASP A 9 -1.81 27.79 5.42
N LEU A 10 -3.03 28.14 4.99
CA LEU A 10 -3.86 29.06 5.78
C LEU A 10 -4.33 28.44 7.10
N TYR A 11 -4.64 27.15 7.08
CA TYR A 11 -5.20 26.41 8.21
C TYR A 11 -4.20 25.40 8.78
N GLU A 12 -4.20 25.26 10.10
CA GLU A 12 -3.33 24.33 10.83
C GLU A 12 -4.10 23.62 11.96
N CYS A 13 -3.55 22.48 12.39
CA CYS A 13 -4.00 21.73 13.56
C CYS A 13 -2.77 21.17 14.28
N SER A 14 -2.73 21.27 15.61
CA SER A 14 -1.53 20.97 16.41
C SER A 14 -1.35 19.48 16.74
N ILE A 15 -2.18 18.61 16.18
CA ILE A 15 -2.15 17.16 16.41
C ILE A 15 -1.88 16.45 15.08
N ASP A 16 -1.49 15.17 15.14
CA ASP A 16 -1.25 14.36 13.96
C ASP A 16 -2.57 13.98 13.26
N VAL A 17 -2.92 14.74 12.22
CA VAL A 17 -4.16 14.68 11.45
C VAL A 17 -3.92 15.03 9.98
N GLU A 18 -4.92 14.81 9.13
CA GLU A 18 -4.91 15.25 7.73
C GLU A 18 -4.76 16.77 7.60
N ASP A 19 -4.15 17.19 6.49
CA ASP A 19 -4.00 18.61 6.14
C ASP A 19 -5.37 19.33 6.12
N PRO A 20 -5.61 20.30 7.04
CA PRO A 20 -6.87 21.04 7.09
C PRO A 20 -7.16 21.81 5.80
N ASN A 21 -6.15 22.20 5.03
CA ASN A 21 -6.34 22.95 3.79
C ASN A 21 -7.03 22.09 2.70
N GLY A 22 -7.04 20.76 2.85
CA GLY A 22 -7.80 19.84 1.98
C GLY A 22 -9.32 20.06 2.02
N TYR A 23 -9.86 20.64 3.10
CA TYR A 23 -11.29 20.97 3.17
C TYR A 23 -11.66 22.18 2.29
N CYS A 24 -10.72 23.10 2.04
CA CYS A 24 -10.94 24.28 1.20
C CYS A 24 -11.05 23.94 -0.29
N THR A 25 -10.34 22.90 -0.72
CA THR A 25 -10.32 22.44 -2.12
C THR A 25 -11.38 21.38 -2.40
N GLY A 26 -12.15 20.97 -1.40
CA GLY A 26 -13.08 19.85 -1.50
C GLY A 26 -12.38 18.49 -1.58
N ARG A 27 -11.08 18.39 -1.28
CA ARG A 27 -10.37 17.10 -1.18
C ARG A 27 -10.94 16.23 -0.06
N TYR A 28 -11.34 16.85 1.05
CA TYR A 28 -11.95 16.16 2.20
C TYR A 28 -13.35 16.67 2.47
N PHE A 29 -14.19 15.78 3.01
CA PHE A 29 -15.52 16.08 3.51
C PHE A 29 -15.52 16.18 5.04
N PRO A 30 -16.09 17.23 5.66
CA PRO A 30 -16.10 17.38 7.11
C PRO A 30 -17.02 16.34 7.76
N VAL A 31 -16.47 15.54 8.67
CA VAL A 31 -17.20 14.52 9.45
C VAL A 31 -17.14 14.88 10.93
N ILE A 32 -18.29 14.77 11.61
CA ILE A 32 -18.46 15.18 13.01
C ILE A 32 -18.63 13.94 13.90
N LEU A 33 -17.89 13.87 15.00
CA LEU A 33 -18.04 12.80 16.00
C LEU A 33 -19.48 12.76 16.57
N GLY A 34 -20.03 11.56 16.73
CA GLY A 34 -21.40 11.34 17.22
C GLY A 34 -22.50 11.66 16.21
N SER A 35 -22.18 12.29 15.08
CA SER A 35 -23.15 12.49 14.00
C SER A 35 -23.58 11.14 13.40
N VAL A 36 -24.79 11.12 12.83
CA VAL A 36 -25.38 9.95 12.20
C VAL A 36 -25.58 10.21 10.71
N LEU A 37 -25.01 9.33 9.88
CA LEU A 37 -25.06 9.38 8.43
C LEU A 37 -26.04 8.35 7.86
N ASN A 38 -26.38 8.52 6.57
CA ASN A 38 -27.29 7.65 5.81
C ASN A 38 -28.60 7.34 6.57
N ASN A 39 -29.42 8.37 6.77
CA ASN A 39 -30.74 8.25 7.41
C ASN A 39 -30.72 7.64 8.83
N GLY A 40 -29.68 7.95 9.62
CA GLY A 40 -29.59 7.48 11.01
C GLY A 40 -28.88 6.14 11.20
N ARG A 41 -28.37 5.53 10.12
CA ARG A 41 -27.77 4.19 10.18
C ARG A 41 -26.35 4.18 10.74
N TYR A 42 -25.50 5.12 10.34
CA TYR A 42 -24.08 5.06 10.68
C TYR A 42 -23.68 6.17 11.64
N ARG A 43 -23.47 5.83 12.92
CA ARG A 43 -23.04 6.78 13.96
C ARG A 43 -21.52 6.84 14.04
N ILE A 44 -20.92 8.02 13.85
CA ILE A 44 -19.47 8.22 13.88
C ILE A 44 -18.92 8.10 15.31
N MET A 45 -17.89 7.27 15.49
CA MET A 45 -17.31 6.98 16.81
C MET A 45 -15.85 7.43 16.93
N HIS A 46 -15.00 7.06 15.98
CA HIS A 46 -13.56 7.33 15.98
C HIS A 46 -13.05 7.57 14.57
N LYS A 47 -11.85 8.13 14.45
CA LYS A 47 -11.11 8.16 13.19
C LYS A 47 -10.14 6.98 13.11
N LEU A 48 -10.03 6.37 11.95
CA LEU A 48 -9.13 5.25 11.67
C LEU A 48 -7.90 5.67 10.85
N GLY A 49 -8.03 6.72 10.05
CA GLY A 49 -6.91 7.24 9.26
C GLY A 49 -7.35 8.26 8.22
N TRP A 50 -6.39 8.63 7.38
CA TRP A 50 -6.60 9.44 6.19
C TRP A 50 -5.58 9.05 5.12
N GLY A 51 -5.88 9.38 3.87
CA GLY A 51 -4.96 9.27 2.74
C GLY A 51 -5.07 10.50 1.88
N GLY A 52 -4.33 10.55 0.76
CA GLY A 52 -4.27 11.74 -0.10
C GLY A 52 -5.63 12.26 -0.59
N PHE A 53 -6.65 11.40 -0.69
CA PHE A 53 -7.97 11.75 -1.22
C PHE A 53 -9.14 11.16 -0.40
N ALA A 54 -8.89 10.73 0.83
CA ALA A 54 -9.91 10.11 1.65
C ALA A 54 -9.69 10.30 3.15
N THR A 55 -10.78 10.27 3.92
CA THR A 55 -10.72 10.08 5.38
C THR A 55 -11.46 8.79 5.75
N ILE A 56 -10.98 8.11 6.79
CA ILE A 56 -11.50 6.82 7.22
C ILE A 56 -11.96 6.92 8.67
N TRP A 57 -13.22 6.54 8.91
CA TRP A 57 -13.88 6.67 10.21
C TRP A 57 -14.44 5.33 10.67
N MET A 58 -14.36 5.06 11.97
CA MET A 58 -15.13 3.98 12.59
C MET A 58 -16.53 4.50 12.87
N ALA A 59 -17.54 3.72 12.50
CA ALA A 59 -18.94 4.00 12.79
C ALA A 59 -19.67 2.76 13.32
N ARG A 60 -20.70 3.00 14.14
CA ARG A 60 -21.69 1.97 14.51
C ARG A 60 -22.76 1.90 13.43
N ASP A 61 -22.90 0.75 12.78
CA ASP A 61 -24.07 0.40 11.98
C ASP A 61 -25.21 0.04 12.95
N THR A 62 -26.13 0.98 13.16
CA THR A 62 -27.23 0.84 14.13
C THR A 62 -28.25 -0.22 13.70
N TRP A 63 -28.26 -0.64 12.44
CA TRP A 63 -29.19 -1.66 11.94
C TRP A 63 -28.66 -3.07 12.16
N ARG A 64 -27.33 -3.26 12.01
CA ARG A 64 -26.68 -4.57 12.19
C ARG A 64 -26.05 -4.73 13.57
N ASP A 65 -26.11 -3.68 14.39
CA ASP A 65 -25.46 -3.59 15.69
C ASP A 65 -23.98 -3.98 15.64
N SER A 66 -23.27 -3.43 14.65
CA SER A 66 -21.87 -3.77 14.39
C SER A 66 -21.01 -2.57 14.02
N ASN A 67 -19.70 -2.67 14.24
CA ASN A 67 -18.75 -1.61 13.89
C ASN A 67 -18.23 -1.79 12.44
N VAL A 68 -18.25 -0.69 11.68
CA VAL A 68 -17.81 -0.62 10.27
C VAL A 68 -16.82 0.52 10.06
N ALA A 69 -16.04 0.44 8.99
CA ALA A 69 -15.20 1.53 8.51
C ALA A 69 -15.95 2.30 7.42
N LEU A 70 -15.97 3.62 7.52
CA LEU A 70 -16.50 4.54 6.52
C LEU A 70 -15.34 5.25 5.85
N LYS A 71 -15.06 4.91 4.59
CA LYS A 71 -14.07 5.59 3.76
C LYS A 71 -14.79 6.66 2.94
N VAL A 72 -14.56 7.92 3.26
CA VAL A 72 -15.14 9.07 2.56
C VAL A 72 -14.18 9.51 1.47
N ILE A 73 -14.61 9.40 0.22
CA ILE A 73 -13.81 9.68 -0.98
C ILE A 73 -14.39 10.86 -1.75
N ASN A 74 -13.52 11.65 -2.39
CA ASN A 74 -13.91 12.59 -3.43
C ASN A 74 -13.98 11.85 -4.78
N MET A 75 -15.13 11.90 -5.44
CA MET A 75 -15.41 11.20 -6.70
C MET A 75 -14.70 11.83 -7.90
N GLU A 76 -14.34 13.10 -7.87
CA GLU A 76 -13.58 13.75 -8.95
C GLU A 76 -12.15 13.22 -9.02
N SER A 77 -11.54 12.93 -7.85
CA SER A 77 -10.17 12.43 -7.76
C SER A 77 -10.05 10.91 -7.62
N ASN A 78 -11.05 10.22 -7.07
CA ASN A 78 -10.96 8.80 -6.72
C ASN A 78 -12.23 8.00 -7.07
N ALA A 79 -12.87 8.28 -8.21
CA ALA A 79 -13.99 7.45 -8.68
C ALA A 79 -13.61 6.00 -9.00
N GLN A 80 -12.32 5.72 -9.21
CA GLN A 80 -11.85 4.41 -9.66
C GLN A 80 -12.07 3.34 -8.59
N GLU A 81 -11.78 3.64 -7.32
CA GLU A 81 -12.01 2.70 -6.22
C GLU A 81 -13.47 2.22 -6.14
N PHE A 82 -14.40 3.17 -6.23
CA PHE A 82 -15.84 2.85 -6.27
C PHE A 82 -16.20 1.97 -7.46
N LYS A 83 -15.70 2.27 -8.67
CA LYS A 83 -15.97 1.46 -9.87
C LYS A 83 -15.48 0.01 -9.70
N VAL A 84 -14.26 -0.18 -9.16
CA VAL A 84 -13.69 -1.51 -8.96
C VAL A 84 -14.45 -2.28 -7.89
N LEU A 85 -14.72 -1.67 -6.73
CA LEU A 85 -15.49 -2.31 -5.66
C LEU A 85 -16.90 -2.67 -6.10
N HIS A 86 -17.58 -1.77 -6.82
CA HIS A 86 -18.91 -2.03 -7.37
C HIS A 86 -18.90 -3.14 -8.43
N HIS A 87 -17.84 -3.23 -9.25
CA HIS A 87 -17.66 -4.35 -10.19
C HIS A 87 -17.46 -5.69 -9.46
N LEU A 88 -16.65 -5.71 -8.40
CA LEU A 88 -16.44 -6.90 -7.57
C LEU A 88 -17.72 -7.35 -6.84
N GLN A 89 -18.64 -6.43 -6.58
CA GLN A 89 -19.91 -6.74 -5.93
C GLN A 89 -21.01 -7.19 -6.91
N HIS A 90 -21.10 -6.57 -8.10
CA HIS A 90 -22.30 -6.69 -8.96
C HIS A 90 -22.06 -7.32 -10.33
N SER A 91 -20.82 -7.41 -10.81
CA SER A 91 -20.56 -7.93 -12.16
C SER A 91 -20.85 -9.44 -12.27
N SER A 92 -21.15 -9.92 -13.49
CA SER A 92 -21.27 -11.36 -13.73
C SER A 92 -19.96 -12.09 -13.47
N VAL A 93 -18.83 -11.52 -13.89
CA VAL A 93 -17.51 -12.13 -13.72
C VAL A 93 -17.19 -12.31 -12.23
N ALA A 94 -17.49 -11.33 -11.38
CA ALA A 94 -17.27 -11.47 -9.95
C ALA A 94 -18.21 -12.51 -9.31
N ARG A 95 -19.46 -12.61 -9.77
CA ARG A 95 -20.40 -13.66 -9.34
C ARG A 95 -19.95 -15.06 -9.74
N ASP A 96 -19.40 -15.21 -10.94
CA ASP A 96 -18.84 -16.48 -11.43
C ASP A 96 -17.60 -16.91 -10.62
N ASN A 97 -16.99 -15.99 -9.86
CA ASN A 97 -15.84 -16.22 -8.99
C ASN A 97 -16.19 -15.99 -7.50
N ALA A 98 -17.47 -16.07 -7.11
CA ALA A 98 -17.90 -15.82 -5.72
C ALA A 98 -17.30 -16.80 -4.71
N ASP A 99 -17.10 -18.07 -5.11
CA ASP A 99 -16.53 -19.14 -4.30
C ASP A 99 -15.00 -19.21 -4.37
N HIS A 100 -14.36 -18.24 -5.03
CA HIS A 100 -12.91 -18.22 -5.15
C HIS A 100 -12.27 -17.95 -3.77
N PRO A 101 -11.33 -18.80 -3.30
CA PRO A 101 -10.79 -18.68 -1.93
C PRO A 101 -10.06 -17.35 -1.67
N GLY A 102 -9.46 -16.77 -2.72
CA GLY A 102 -8.82 -15.46 -2.63
C GLY A 102 -9.75 -14.27 -2.45
N ARG A 103 -11.08 -14.44 -2.61
CA ARG A 103 -12.05 -13.37 -2.40
C ARG A 103 -11.98 -12.82 -0.97
N ASP A 104 -11.75 -13.70 0.01
CA ASP A 104 -11.61 -13.32 1.41
C ASP A 104 -10.28 -12.63 1.72
N SER A 105 -9.30 -12.65 0.80
CA SER A 105 -8.05 -11.91 0.91
C SER A 105 -8.11 -10.53 0.22
N VAL A 106 -9.28 -10.08 -0.21
CA VAL A 106 -9.52 -8.74 -0.79
C VAL A 106 -10.66 -8.06 -0.05
N VAL A 107 -10.53 -6.76 0.24
CA VAL A 107 -11.59 -5.98 0.87
C VAL A 107 -12.89 -6.02 0.05
N GLN A 108 -14.02 -6.13 0.73
CA GLN A 108 -15.34 -6.20 0.11
C GLN A 108 -16.19 -5.00 0.53
N LEU A 109 -16.92 -4.41 -0.42
CA LEU A 109 -17.87 -3.34 -0.14
C LEU A 109 -19.09 -3.89 0.60
N LEU A 110 -19.43 -3.28 1.74
CA LEU A 110 -20.57 -3.69 2.58
C LEU A 110 -21.82 -2.86 2.28
N ASP A 111 -21.64 -1.60 1.91
CA ASP A 111 -22.66 -0.61 1.53
C ASP A 111 -21.96 0.61 0.91
N ASP A 112 -22.70 1.49 0.24
CA ASP A 112 -22.23 2.82 -0.18
C ASP A 112 -23.37 3.83 -0.23
N PHE A 113 -23.06 5.12 -0.06
CA PHE A 113 -24.05 6.19 -0.15
C PHE A 113 -23.39 7.55 -0.46
N ASP A 114 -24.18 8.47 -1.00
CA ASP A 114 -23.71 9.83 -1.32
C ASP A 114 -23.78 10.73 -0.08
N LEU A 115 -22.72 11.50 0.16
CA LEU A 115 -22.64 12.53 1.20
C LEU A 115 -22.90 13.93 0.65
N SER A 116 -22.50 14.15 -0.60
CA SER A 116 -22.71 15.37 -1.36
C SER A 116 -22.61 15.06 -2.86
N VAL A 117 -22.67 16.09 -3.70
CA VAL A 117 -22.51 15.94 -5.17
C VAL A 117 -21.13 15.38 -5.53
N SER A 118 -20.08 15.71 -4.79
CA SER A 118 -18.70 15.32 -5.08
C SER A 118 -18.13 14.24 -4.15
N HIS A 119 -18.84 13.90 -3.07
CA HIS A 119 -18.33 12.95 -2.07
C HIS A 119 -19.24 11.74 -1.89
N LYS A 120 -18.61 10.57 -1.91
CA LYS A 120 -19.23 9.28 -1.65
C LYS A 120 -18.63 8.66 -0.39
N CYS A 121 -19.45 7.95 0.37
CA CYS A 121 -19.03 7.13 1.48
C CYS A 121 -19.06 5.65 1.09
N LEU A 122 -17.93 4.97 1.21
CA LEU A 122 -17.81 3.53 1.06
C LEU A 122 -17.80 2.88 2.44
N VAL A 123 -18.67 1.89 2.66
CA VAL A 123 -18.75 1.15 3.93
C VAL A 123 -17.97 -0.15 3.78
N LEU A 124 -16.94 -0.32 4.60
CA LEU A 124 -15.97 -1.41 4.55
C LEU A 124 -15.87 -2.10 5.93
N PRO A 125 -15.34 -3.32 6.00
CA PRO A 125 -14.98 -3.94 7.27
C PRO A 125 -13.95 -3.09 8.02
N VAL A 126 -14.04 -3.05 9.36
CA VAL A 126 -12.95 -2.48 10.17
C VAL A 126 -11.74 -3.41 10.10
N MET A 127 -10.59 -2.84 9.76
CA MET A 127 -9.32 -3.56 9.64
C MET A 127 -8.36 -3.17 10.76
N GLY A 128 -7.31 -3.96 10.94
CA GLY A 128 -6.17 -3.65 11.78
C GLY A 128 -5.12 -2.81 11.04
N MET A 129 -3.92 -2.75 11.59
CA MET A 129 -2.78 -2.09 11.00
C MET A 129 -2.31 -2.80 9.74
N ASP A 130 -1.61 -2.05 8.90
CA ASP A 130 -0.96 -2.54 7.71
C ASP A 130 0.32 -3.35 8.02
N LEU A 131 0.85 -4.05 7.01
CA LEU A 131 2.05 -4.89 7.18
C LEU A 131 3.28 -4.05 7.54
N GLN A 132 3.46 -2.86 6.97
CA GLN A 132 4.63 -2.01 7.28
C GLN A 132 4.63 -1.66 8.76
N THR A 133 3.53 -1.09 9.25
CA THR A 133 3.37 -0.72 10.67
C THR A 133 3.60 -1.93 11.59
N ARG A 134 3.20 -3.14 11.16
CA ARG A 134 3.48 -4.36 11.93
C ARG A 134 4.95 -4.72 11.94
N MET A 135 5.59 -4.73 10.78
CA MET A 135 7.01 -5.07 10.62
C MET A 135 7.90 -4.09 11.38
N ASP A 136 7.59 -2.79 11.34
CA ASP A 136 8.32 -1.73 12.06
C ASP A 136 8.32 -1.92 13.58
N ALA A 137 7.36 -2.68 14.11
CA ALA A 137 7.25 -2.99 15.54
C ALA A 137 7.96 -4.29 15.96
N GLU A 138 8.43 -5.10 14.99
CA GLU A 138 9.14 -6.35 15.23
C GLU A 138 10.67 -6.16 15.18
N ASN A 139 11.41 -7.01 15.89
CA ASN A 139 12.87 -6.95 15.83
C ASN A 139 13.36 -7.34 14.42
N GLY A 140 14.22 -6.51 13.83
CA GLY A 140 14.72 -6.71 12.47
C GLY A 140 13.77 -6.28 11.35
N TYR A 141 12.70 -5.54 11.69
CA TYR A 141 11.80 -4.89 10.72
C TYR A 141 11.11 -5.87 9.76
N ARG A 142 10.88 -7.13 10.17
CA ARG A 142 10.27 -8.18 9.36
C ARG A 142 9.29 -9.03 10.15
N LEU A 143 8.36 -9.70 9.44
CA LEU A 143 7.48 -10.67 10.07
C LEU A 143 8.24 -11.97 10.38
N ARG A 144 7.80 -12.67 11.43
CA ARG A 144 8.20 -14.05 11.68
C ARG A 144 7.91 -14.92 10.47
N ARG A 145 8.75 -15.92 10.23
CA ARG A 145 8.71 -16.80 9.06
C ARG A 145 7.31 -17.35 8.76
N GLU A 146 6.62 -17.91 9.77
CA GLU A 146 5.30 -18.53 9.54
C GLU A 146 4.27 -17.50 9.11
N ASN A 147 4.35 -16.29 9.68
CA ASN A 147 3.48 -15.18 9.32
C ASN A 147 3.83 -14.65 7.92
N ALA A 148 5.11 -14.48 7.58
CA ALA A 148 5.56 -14.04 6.26
C ALA A 148 5.07 -14.97 5.15
N ALA A 149 5.23 -16.30 5.31
CA ALA A 149 4.77 -17.29 4.35
C ALA A 149 3.22 -17.29 4.22
N SER A 150 2.52 -17.23 5.35
CA SER A 150 1.04 -17.16 5.37
C SER A 150 0.51 -15.90 4.68
N VAL A 151 1.11 -14.74 4.96
CA VAL A 151 0.75 -13.45 4.35
C VAL A 151 1.01 -13.50 2.85
N ALA A 152 2.20 -13.94 2.41
CA ALA A 152 2.53 -14.04 1.00
C ALA A 152 1.52 -14.91 0.22
N ARG A 153 1.12 -16.04 0.80
CA ARG A 153 0.11 -16.92 0.22
C ARG A 153 -1.27 -16.27 0.13
N GLN A 154 -1.71 -15.55 1.18
CA GLN A 154 -2.99 -14.85 1.18
C GLN A 154 -3.04 -13.70 0.17
N VAL A 155 -1.95 -12.91 0.07
CA VAL A 155 -1.85 -11.85 -0.95
C VAL A 155 -1.86 -12.47 -2.35
N ALA A 156 -1.11 -13.55 -2.59
CA ALA A 156 -1.14 -14.25 -3.88
C ALA A 156 -2.54 -14.81 -4.22
N LEU A 157 -3.28 -15.34 -3.24
CA LEU A 157 -4.68 -15.74 -3.42
C LEU A 157 -5.57 -14.55 -3.80
N GLY A 158 -5.42 -13.42 -3.09
CA GLY A 158 -6.16 -12.19 -3.38
C GLY A 158 -5.89 -11.65 -4.79
N LEU A 159 -4.63 -11.66 -5.23
CA LEU A 159 -4.26 -11.29 -6.60
C LEU A 159 -4.86 -12.26 -7.64
N ASP A 160 -4.85 -13.57 -7.38
CA ASP A 160 -5.48 -14.54 -8.29
C ASP A 160 -6.98 -14.23 -8.45
N TYR A 161 -7.67 -13.96 -7.33
CA TYR A 161 -9.08 -13.55 -7.36
C TYR A 161 -9.32 -12.28 -8.19
N LEU A 162 -8.55 -11.22 -7.94
CA LEU A 162 -8.64 -9.96 -8.70
C LEU A 162 -8.44 -10.22 -10.20
N TRP A 163 -7.42 -11.00 -10.55
CA TRP A 163 -7.11 -11.32 -11.94
C TRP A 163 -8.22 -12.13 -12.62
N LYS A 164 -8.84 -13.08 -11.91
CA LYS A 164 -10.02 -13.81 -12.39
C LYS A 164 -11.23 -12.89 -12.61
N CYS A 165 -11.34 -11.84 -11.80
CA CYS A 165 -12.33 -10.77 -11.98
C CYS A 165 -11.96 -9.75 -13.06
N GLY A 166 -10.79 -9.90 -13.70
CA GLY A 166 -10.31 -9.02 -14.77
C GLY A 166 -9.68 -7.72 -14.27
N ILE A 167 -9.23 -7.68 -13.02
CA ILE A 167 -8.69 -6.50 -12.34
C ILE A 167 -7.23 -6.75 -11.97
N ALA A 168 -6.39 -5.75 -12.20
CA ALA A 168 -5.08 -5.61 -11.60
C ALA A 168 -5.13 -4.58 -10.47
N HIS A 169 -4.39 -4.81 -9.38
CA HIS A 169 -4.37 -3.93 -8.22
C HIS A 169 -3.67 -2.59 -8.53
N GLY A 170 -2.56 -2.64 -9.26
CA GLY A 170 -1.84 -1.46 -9.74
C GLY A 170 -1.03 -0.72 -8.67
N ASP A 171 -1.20 -1.00 -7.38
CA ASP A 171 -0.46 -0.32 -6.30
C ASP A 171 -0.25 -1.19 -5.05
N LEU A 172 0.20 -2.43 -5.26
CA LEU A 172 0.39 -3.37 -4.13
C LEU A 172 1.70 -3.06 -3.39
N HIS A 173 1.63 -2.91 -2.07
CA HIS A 173 2.78 -2.80 -1.18
C HIS A 173 2.36 -3.06 0.27
N SER A 174 3.31 -3.08 1.21
CA SER A 174 3.10 -3.42 2.62
C SER A 174 2.05 -2.56 3.33
N LYS A 175 1.87 -1.28 2.93
CA LYS A 175 0.82 -0.41 3.50
C LYS A 175 -0.60 -0.64 2.95
N ASN A 176 -0.72 -1.33 1.81
CA ASN A 176 -2.00 -1.67 1.17
C ASN A 176 -2.46 -3.11 1.47
N VAL A 177 -1.85 -3.75 2.46
CA VAL A 177 -2.26 -5.05 3.00
C VAL A 177 -2.44 -4.92 4.50
N LEU A 178 -3.65 -5.16 5.00
CA LEU A 178 -4.01 -4.95 6.41
C LEU A 178 -4.39 -6.26 7.07
N PHE A 179 -4.01 -6.42 8.34
CA PHE A 179 -4.50 -7.50 9.18
C PHE A 179 -5.99 -7.36 9.45
N THR A 180 -6.74 -8.47 9.53
CA THR A 180 -8.16 -8.42 9.87
C THR A 180 -8.34 -8.11 11.36
N ALA A 181 -9.47 -7.50 11.73
CA ALA A 181 -9.80 -7.18 13.12
C ALA A 181 -11.15 -7.80 13.52
N PRO A 182 -11.30 -9.13 13.50
CA PRO A 182 -12.60 -9.82 13.60
C PRO A 182 -13.34 -9.60 14.92
N ALA A 183 -12.63 -9.22 15.99
CA ALA A 183 -13.26 -8.88 17.27
C ALA A 183 -13.97 -7.51 17.23
N ILE A 184 -13.51 -6.57 16.42
CA ILE A 184 -13.99 -5.17 16.45
C ILE A 184 -15.45 -5.03 16.04
N PRO A 185 -15.97 -5.71 14.99
CA PRO A 185 -17.37 -5.60 14.61
C PRO A 185 -18.35 -5.87 15.74
N GLY A 186 -18.04 -6.79 16.66
CA GLY A 186 -18.93 -7.20 17.75
C GLY A 186 -18.82 -6.38 19.05
N LEU A 187 -17.88 -5.44 19.16
CA LEU A 187 -17.73 -4.64 20.38
C LEU A 187 -18.85 -3.59 20.50
N SER A 188 -19.38 -3.41 21.71
CA SER A 188 -20.28 -2.29 22.01
C SER A 188 -19.52 -0.95 22.01
N GLU A 189 -20.26 0.16 22.02
CA GLU A 189 -19.64 1.49 22.07
C GLU A 189 -18.82 1.70 23.35
N ASP A 190 -19.35 1.26 24.50
CA ASP A 190 -18.62 1.34 25.77
C ASP A 190 -17.33 0.51 25.74
N GLN A 191 -17.34 -0.65 25.07
CA GLN A 191 -16.15 -1.48 24.90
C GLN A 191 -15.13 -0.82 23.95
N ILE A 192 -15.58 -0.17 22.88
CA ILE A 192 -14.71 0.62 21.99
C ILE A 192 -14.05 1.76 22.77
N MET A 193 -14.83 2.54 23.53
CA MET A 193 -14.31 3.65 24.34
C MET A 193 -13.38 3.16 25.46
N SER A 194 -13.68 2.02 26.09
CA SER A 194 -12.82 1.41 27.10
C SER A 194 -11.48 0.94 26.52
N ARG A 195 -11.48 0.48 25.27
CA ARG A 195 -10.30 -0.08 24.60
C ARG A 195 -9.40 0.99 24.00
N PHE A 196 -9.96 2.02 23.39
CA PHE A 196 -9.22 3.03 22.62
C PHE A 196 -9.22 4.42 23.27
N GLY A 197 -9.94 4.59 24.38
CA GLY A 197 -10.15 5.88 25.03
C GLY A 197 -11.16 6.75 24.30
N GLN A 198 -11.37 7.96 24.81
CA GLN A 198 -12.19 8.96 24.14
C GLN A 198 -11.45 9.52 22.90
N PRO A 199 -12.16 9.88 21.82
CA PRO A 199 -11.54 10.52 20.66
C PRO A 199 -10.75 11.77 21.04
N VAL A 200 -9.49 11.84 20.59
CA VAL A 200 -8.64 13.02 20.79
C VAL A 200 -8.87 13.99 19.64
N THR A 201 -9.23 15.23 19.99
CA THR A 201 -9.53 16.29 19.02
C THR A 201 -8.54 17.44 19.14
N GLY A 202 -8.30 18.12 18.03
CA GLY A 202 -7.50 19.34 17.96
C GLY A 202 -8.26 20.40 17.19
N ALA A 203 -8.25 21.64 17.68
CA ALA A 203 -8.92 22.75 17.01
C ALA A 203 -8.26 23.06 15.67
N VAL A 204 -9.06 23.45 14.67
CA VAL A 204 -8.55 24.02 13.43
C VAL A 204 -8.44 25.53 13.60
N SER A 205 -7.25 26.07 13.44
CA SER A 205 -6.98 27.50 13.51
C SER A 205 -6.44 28.02 12.19
N ARG A 206 -6.66 29.32 11.93
CA ARG A 206 -5.96 30.03 10.85
C ARG A 206 -4.65 30.58 11.37
N GLN A 207 -3.60 30.50 10.55
CA GLN A 207 -2.28 31.04 10.88
C GLN A 207 -2.30 32.57 11.08
N ASP A 208 -3.16 33.28 10.35
CA ASP A 208 -3.35 34.73 10.47
C ASP A 208 -4.21 35.16 11.69
N ARG A 209 -4.61 34.19 12.54
CA ARG A 209 -5.43 34.39 13.74
C ARG A 209 -6.82 34.99 13.48
N GLN A 210 -7.27 34.99 12.23
CA GLN A 210 -8.65 35.35 11.91
C GLN A 210 -9.60 34.17 12.18
N GLN A 211 -10.90 34.45 12.10
CA GLN A 211 -11.93 33.42 12.23
C GLN A 211 -11.88 32.45 11.04
N CYS A 212 -12.02 31.15 11.33
CA CYS A 212 -12.14 30.11 10.32
C CYS A 212 -13.43 30.28 9.49
N SER A 213 -13.38 29.90 8.20
CA SER A 213 -14.57 29.85 7.36
C SER A 213 -15.64 28.92 7.97
N PRO A 214 -16.95 29.21 7.85
CA PRO A 214 -18.01 28.31 8.30
C PRO A 214 -17.97 26.91 7.64
N SER A 215 -17.35 26.78 6.48
CA SER A 215 -17.17 25.51 5.77
C SER A 215 -16.04 24.63 6.35
N MET A 216 -15.21 25.18 7.24
CA MET A 216 -14.13 24.45 7.86
C MET A 216 -14.61 23.72 9.11
N PRO A 217 -14.21 22.45 9.31
CA PRO A 217 -14.46 21.78 10.57
C PRO A 217 -13.80 22.54 11.72
N SER A 218 -14.49 22.69 12.84
CA SER A 218 -13.96 23.38 14.02
C SER A 218 -12.86 22.59 14.75
N TYR A 219 -12.82 21.29 14.53
CA TYR A 219 -11.80 20.39 15.06
C TYR A 219 -11.52 19.24 14.07
N LEU A 220 -10.32 18.67 14.19
CA LEU A 220 -9.95 17.41 13.58
C LEU A 220 -9.74 16.35 14.65
N VAL A 221 -9.72 15.09 14.24
CA VAL A 221 -9.68 13.93 15.15
C VAL A 221 -8.43 13.12 14.86
N ARG A 222 -7.62 12.86 15.88
CA ARG A 222 -6.45 11.98 15.75
C ARG A 222 -6.92 10.53 15.54
N PRO A 223 -6.37 9.78 14.57
CA PRO A 223 -6.75 8.41 14.33
C PRO A 223 -6.29 7.51 15.47
N ILE A 224 -7.04 6.43 15.67
CA ILE A 224 -6.63 5.33 16.54
C ILE A 224 -5.98 4.22 15.70
N SER A 225 -5.03 3.50 16.29
CA SER A 225 -4.44 2.31 15.68
C SER A 225 -5.07 1.05 16.25
N ILE A 226 -5.49 0.14 15.38
CA ILE A 226 -6.05 -1.16 15.73
C ILE A 226 -5.01 -2.20 15.35
N ARG A 227 -4.51 -2.99 16.31
CA ARG A 227 -3.48 -4.01 15.99
C ARG A 227 -3.97 -5.06 14.99
N GLY A 228 -5.24 -5.46 15.04
CA GLY A 228 -5.74 -6.61 14.28
C GLY A 228 -5.29 -7.96 14.87
N ASN A 229 -5.61 -9.04 14.18
CA ASN A 229 -5.08 -10.38 14.47
C ASN A 229 -3.72 -10.58 13.76
N ASP A 230 -3.16 -11.79 13.87
CA ASP A 230 -1.86 -12.16 13.28
C ASP A 230 -2.01 -13.22 12.19
N ALA A 231 -3.24 -13.62 11.86
CA ALA A 231 -3.51 -14.80 11.05
C ALA A 231 -3.99 -14.46 9.63
N GLU A 232 -4.76 -13.38 9.49
CA GLU A 232 -5.49 -13.08 8.26
C GLU A 232 -5.20 -11.67 7.80
N VAL A 233 -5.00 -11.52 6.49
CA VAL A 233 -4.78 -10.23 5.83
C VAL A 233 -5.72 -10.04 4.65
N LYS A 234 -5.97 -8.77 4.32
CA LYS A 234 -6.68 -8.40 3.09
C LYS A 234 -5.92 -7.33 2.34
N ILE A 235 -5.91 -7.45 1.02
CA ILE A 235 -5.55 -6.39 0.09
C ILE A 235 -6.64 -5.33 0.15
N ILE A 236 -6.24 -4.07 0.31
CA ILE A 236 -7.10 -2.90 0.37
C ILE A 236 -6.71 -1.86 -0.70
N ASP A 237 -7.44 -0.75 -0.72
CA ASP A 237 -7.15 0.42 -1.56
C ASP A 237 -7.10 0.15 -3.06
N LEU A 238 -8.28 0.04 -3.65
CA LEU A 238 -8.44 -0.20 -5.08
C LEU A 238 -8.52 1.11 -5.88
N GLY A 239 -8.01 2.22 -5.34
CA GLY A 239 -8.00 3.54 -6.01
C GLY A 239 -7.15 3.59 -7.27
N ASN A 240 -6.05 2.83 -7.29
CA ASN A 240 -5.16 2.71 -8.45
C ASN A 240 -5.40 1.43 -9.27
N ALA A 241 -6.38 0.62 -8.88
CA ALA A 241 -6.72 -0.61 -9.57
C ALA A 241 -7.34 -0.35 -10.95
N PHE A 242 -7.07 -1.23 -11.90
CA PHE A 242 -7.51 -1.07 -13.28
C PHE A 242 -7.96 -2.38 -13.90
N PHE A 243 -8.85 -2.28 -14.89
CA PHE A 243 -9.30 -3.44 -15.65
C PHE A 243 -8.22 -3.86 -16.64
N HIS A 244 -7.96 -5.17 -16.77
CA HIS A 244 -6.93 -5.71 -17.66
C HIS A 244 -7.03 -5.22 -19.11
N LYS A 245 -8.26 -4.91 -19.58
CA LYS A 245 -8.54 -4.44 -20.94
C LYS A 245 -8.30 -2.94 -21.13
N SER A 246 -8.09 -2.21 -20.05
CA SER A 246 -7.94 -0.75 -20.03
C SER A 246 -6.83 -0.35 -19.04
N PRO A 247 -5.57 -0.78 -19.28
CA PRO A 247 -4.46 -0.36 -18.43
C PRO A 247 -4.25 1.16 -18.50
N PRO A 248 -3.84 1.79 -17.39
CA PRO A 248 -3.50 3.21 -17.39
C PRO A 248 -2.17 3.45 -18.11
N THR A 249 -1.88 4.70 -18.42
CA THR A 249 -0.57 5.11 -18.96
C THR A 249 0.49 5.28 -17.86
N HIS A 250 0.06 5.63 -16.64
CA HIS A 250 0.94 5.81 -15.49
C HIS A 250 0.27 5.29 -14.22
N LEU A 251 1.08 4.82 -13.28
CA LEU A 251 0.68 4.44 -11.93
C LEU A 251 1.47 5.28 -10.91
N PRO A 252 0.83 5.79 -9.85
CA PRO A 252 1.50 6.62 -8.84
C PRO A 252 2.20 5.76 -7.77
N ASN A 253 2.88 4.69 -8.17
CA ASN A 253 3.52 3.76 -7.25
C ASN A 253 4.63 4.44 -6.44
N PRO A 254 4.80 4.10 -5.15
CA PRO A 254 6.04 4.39 -4.44
C PRO A 254 7.23 3.81 -5.20
N TRP A 255 8.35 4.54 -5.21
CA TRP A 255 9.51 4.17 -6.04
C TRP A 255 10.04 2.74 -5.77
N HIS A 256 10.12 2.30 -4.51
CA HIS A 256 10.63 0.96 -4.15
C HIS A 256 9.77 -0.23 -4.63
N VAL A 257 8.51 0.00 -5.01
CA VAL A 257 7.63 -1.01 -5.62
C VAL A 257 7.27 -0.70 -7.07
N CYS A 258 7.85 0.36 -7.65
CA CYS A 258 7.55 0.81 -9.00
C CYS A 258 8.08 -0.23 -10.02
N PRO A 259 7.21 -0.78 -10.87
CA PRO A 259 7.62 -1.78 -11.86
C PRO A 259 8.53 -1.16 -12.93
N PRO A 260 9.48 -1.93 -13.49
CA PRO A 260 10.46 -1.39 -14.41
C PRO A 260 9.79 -0.86 -15.68
N GLU A 261 8.71 -1.45 -16.17
CA GLU A 261 7.96 -0.88 -17.30
C GLU A 261 7.45 0.54 -17.02
N SER A 262 7.08 0.89 -15.78
CA SER A 262 6.72 2.27 -15.42
C SER A 262 7.95 3.17 -15.40
N LEU A 263 9.07 2.68 -14.86
CA LEU A 263 10.33 3.41 -14.84
C LEU A 263 10.93 3.64 -16.23
N TYR A 264 10.60 2.83 -17.22
CA TYR A 264 11.10 2.95 -18.60
C TYR A 264 10.04 3.50 -19.58
N ASP A 265 8.93 4.05 -19.05
CA ASP A 265 7.79 4.58 -19.83
C ASP A 265 7.20 3.56 -20.85
N GLN A 266 7.27 2.27 -20.52
CA GLN A 266 6.78 1.17 -21.33
C GLN A 266 5.30 0.85 -21.02
N PRO A 267 4.56 0.23 -21.96
CA PRO A 267 3.15 -0.07 -21.77
C PRO A 267 2.87 -0.94 -20.54
N LEU A 268 2.01 -0.42 -19.65
CA LEU A 268 1.59 -1.11 -18.44
C LEU A 268 0.57 -2.21 -18.73
N ASN A 269 0.58 -3.24 -17.90
CA ASN A 269 -0.40 -4.32 -17.92
C ASN A 269 -0.52 -4.94 -16.53
N LYS A 270 -1.36 -5.97 -16.35
CA LYS A 270 -1.61 -6.62 -15.06
C LYS A 270 -0.36 -7.19 -14.36
N PHE A 271 0.73 -7.48 -15.07
CA PHE A 271 1.95 -8.05 -14.50
C PHE A 271 2.73 -7.06 -13.62
N VAL A 272 2.31 -5.78 -13.55
CA VAL A 272 2.77 -4.83 -12.51
C VAL A 272 2.52 -5.39 -11.10
N ASP A 273 1.40 -6.06 -10.88
CA ASP A 273 1.07 -6.66 -9.58
C ASP A 273 2.07 -7.75 -9.18
N MET A 274 2.59 -8.51 -10.17
CA MET A 274 3.55 -9.58 -9.90
C MET A 274 4.93 -9.04 -9.54
N TRP A 275 5.30 -7.88 -10.11
CA TRP A 275 6.50 -7.16 -9.68
C TRP A 275 6.34 -6.68 -8.24
N SER A 276 5.25 -5.96 -7.95
CA SER A 276 4.94 -5.47 -6.61
C SER A 276 4.86 -6.60 -5.57
N MET A 277 4.32 -7.77 -5.95
CA MET A 277 4.33 -8.97 -5.11
C MET A 277 5.76 -9.49 -4.85
N GLY A 278 6.66 -9.39 -5.83
CA GLY A 278 8.08 -9.70 -5.65
C GLY A 278 8.76 -8.76 -4.64
N CYS A 279 8.52 -7.45 -4.76
CA CYS A 279 8.99 -6.47 -3.80
C CYS A 279 8.45 -6.73 -2.39
N LEU A 280 7.14 -6.98 -2.28
CA LEU A 280 6.51 -7.30 -1.00
C LEU A 280 7.06 -8.59 -0.38
N LEU A 281 7.26 -9.64 -1.18
CA LEU A 281 7.83 -10.90 -0.69
C LEU A 281 9.26 -10.69 -0.18
N PHE A 282 10.07 -9.92 -0.90
CA PHE A 282 11.42 -9.56 -0.46
C PHE A 282 11.39 -8.81 0.88
N GLU A 283 10.49 -7.84 1.02
CA GLU A 283 10.31 -7.04 2.24
C GLU A 283 9.88 -7.91 3.42
N LEU A 284 8.91 -8.81 3.22
CA LEU A 284 8.44 -9.74 4.24
C LEU A 284 9.55 -10.64 4.80
N ILE A 285 10.52 -11.02 3.97
CA ILE A 285 11.61 -11.95 4.32
C ILE A 285 12.77 -11.19 4.97
N THR A 286 13.13 -10.04 4.42
CA THR A 286 14.38 -9.34 4.77
C THR A 286 14.17 -8.20 5.76
N GLY A 287 12.96 -7.62 5.80
CA GLY A 287 12.65 -6.37 6.48
C GLY A 287 13.20 -5.14 5.77
N ARG A 288 13.62 -5.29 4.51
CA ARG A 288 14.23 -4.25 3.67
C ARG A 288 13.48 -4.13 2.35
N THR A 289 13.49 -2.95 1.76
CA THR A 289 12.99 -2.75 0.40
C THR A 289 13.92 -3.43 -0.61
N PHE A 290 13.35 -3.98 -1.70
CA PHE A 290 14.15 -4.60 -2.76
C PHE A 290 15.12 -3.63 -3.44
N VAL A 291 14.73 -2.36 -3.55
CA VAL A 291 15.59 -1.27 -4.00
C VAL A 291 15.39 -0.11 -3.03
N ASP A 292 16.47 0.55 -2.63
CA ASP A 292 16.36 1.74 -1.81
C ASP A 292 15.67 2.86 -2.62
N SER A 293 14.76 3.56 -1.96
CA SER A 293 14.01 4.67 -2.55
C SER A 293 14.10 5.96 -1.75
N PHE A 294 14.91 5.99 -0.69
CA PHE A 294 15.04 7.16 0.16
C PHE A 294 15.61 8.33 -0.64
N LEU A 295 14.81 9.39 -0.82
CA LEU A 295 15.12 10.57 -1.65
C LEU A 295 15.48 10.26 -3.12
N ALA A 296 15.17 9.04 -3.58
CA ALA A 296 15.50 8.59 -4.92
C ALA A 296 14.70 9.34 -5.99
N LYS A 297 15.34 9.52 -7.15
CA LYS A 297 14.72 9.94 -8.40
C LYS A 297 14.60 8.72 -9.33
N ARG A 298 13.80 8.87 -10.38
CA ARG A 298 13.62 7.86 -11.43
C ARG A 298 14.95 7.24 -11.92
N ILE A 299 15.97 8.08 -12.12
CA ILE A 299 17.27 7.63 -12.64
C ILE A 299 18.03 6.73 -11.65
N ASP A 300 17.89 7.00 -10.34
CA ASP A 300 18.52 6.21 -9.28
C ASP A 300 17.90 4.81 -9.26
N MET A 301 16.56 4.73 -9.37
CA MET A 301 15.86 3.45 -9.49
C MET A 301 16.29 2.64 -10.72
N ILE A 302 16.43 3.30 -11.87
CA ILE A 302 16.87 2.66 -13.12
C ILE A 302 18.31 2.10 -12.98
N ARG A 303 19.20 2.89 -12.36
CA ARG A 303 20.59 2.51 -12.09
C ARG A 303 20.64 1.30 -11.17
N ASP A 304 19.92 1.34 -10.05
CA ASP A 304 19.98 0.28 -9.04
C ASP A 304 19.37 -1.02 -9.57
N LEU A 305 18.28 -0.94 -10.35
CA LEU A 305 17.74 -2.09 -11.06
C LEU A 305 18.73 -2.68 -12.08
N LYS A 306 19.48 -1.84 -12.82
CA LYS A 306 20.55 -2.36 -13.68
C LYS A 306 21.64 -3.05 -12.85
N GLY A 307 22.01 -2.46 -11.71
CA GLY A 307 22.98 -3.02 -10.79
C GLY A 307 22.58 -4.42 -10.32
N ILE A 308 21.32 -4.62 -9.93
CA ILE A 308 20.83 -5.86 -9.32
C ILE A 308 20.41 -6.89 -10.37
N LEU A 309 19.66 -6.47 -11.40
CA LEU A 309 19.04 -7.37 -12.39
C LEU A 309 19.85 -7.52 -13.69
N GLY A 310 20.89 -6.71 -13.86
CA GLY A 310 21.67 -6.66 -15.10
C GLY A 310 21.03 -5.75 -16.16
N GLN A 311 21.44 -5.94 -17.41
CA GLN A 311 21.02 -5.04 -18.50
C GLN A 311 19.50 -5.09 -18.73
N PRO A 312 18.84 -3.94 -18.89
CA PRO A 312 17.45 -3.89 -19.34
C PRO A 312 17.32 -4.41 -20.79
N PRO A 313 16.11 -4.76 -21.24
CA PRO A 313 15.85 -5.06 -22.64
C PRO A 313 16.35 -3.93 -23.55
N LEU A 314 17.01 -4.29 -24.67
CA LEU A 314 17.59 -3.32 -25.62
C LEU A 314 16.56 -2.29 -26.10
N GLU A 315 15.35 -2.75 -26.43
CA GLU A 315 14.25 -1.88 -26.87
C GLU A 315 13.92 -0.80 -25.83
N TRP A 316 13.91 -1.17 -24.54
CA TRP A 316 13.63 -0.22 -23.45
C TRP A 316 14.77 0.75 -23.24
N TYR A 317 16.01 0.29 -23.43
CA TYR A 317 17.19 1.14 -23.34
C TYR A 317 17.24 2.18 -24.47
N ASP A 318 16.92 1.78 -25.70
CA ASP A 318 16.97 2.67 -26.87
C ASP A 318 15.95 3.81 -26.81
N ASP A 319 14.82 3.59 -26.15
CA ASP A 319 13.79 4.60 -25.89
C ASP A 319 14.19 5.66 -24.85
N LEU A 320 15.28 5.44 -24.10
CA LEU A 320 15.72 6.36 -23.06
C LEU A 320 16.40 7.61 -23.60
N ASP A 321 16.19 8.72 -22.90
CA ASP A 321 16.92 9.97 -23.09
C ASP A 321 18.44 9.73 -22.98
N ALA A 322 19.22 10.46 -23.80
CA ALA A 322 20.68 10.31 -23.85
C ALA A 322 21.37 10.46 -22.49
N ASN A 323 20.84 11.33 -21.60
CA ASN A 323 21.40 11.49 -20.26
C ASN A 323 21.23 10.22 -19.41
N VAL A 324 20.05 9.58 -19.47
CA VAL A 324 19.77 8.35 -18.73
C VAL A 324 20.60 7.19 -19.27
N ARG A 325 20.76 7.10 -20.60
CA ARG A 325 21.64 6.12 -21.24
C ARG A 325 23.09 6.27 -20.81
N ASN A 326 23.62 7.49 -20.80
CA ASN A 326 25.00 7.73 -20.33
C ASN A 326 25.19 7.30 -18.87
N THR A 327 24.22 7.58 -17.98
CA THR A 327 24.29 7.10 -16.59
C THR A 327 24.27 5.58 -16.55
N LEU A 328 23.35 4.94 -17.27
CA LEU A 328 23.27 3.49 -17.37
C LEU A 328 24.58 2.90 -17.87
N ASP A 329 25.18 3.40 -18.95
CA ASP A 329 26.41 2.86 -19.53
C ASP A 329 27.58 2.86 -18.53
N ASN A 330 27.64 3.87 -17.67
CA ASN A 330 28.64 3.98 -16.61
C ASN A 330 28.29 3.18 -15.35
N THR A 331 27.05 2.71 -15.22
CA THR A 331 26.59 1.88 -14.10
C THR A 331 27.13 0.47 -14.24
N ARG A 332 27.91 0.03 -13.24
CA ARG A 332 28.39 -1.34 -13.14
C ARG A 332 27.24 -2.26 -12.74
N ILE A 333 27.26 -3.47 -13.30
CA ILE A 333 26.37 -4.54 -12.85
C ILE A 333 27.01 -5.15 -11.61
N ARG A 334 26.26 -5.28 -10.52
CA ARG A 334 26.74 -5.97 -9.32
C ARG A 334 27.03 -7.41 -9.72
N ASN A 335 28.22 -7.92 -9.43
CA ASN A 335 28.54 -9.32 -9.67
C ASN A 335 27.92 -10.21 -8.57
N MET A 336 26.61 -10.08 -8.38
CA MET A 336 25.86 -10.66 -7.28
C MET A 336 24.52 -11.20 -7.81
N GLY A 337 24.39 -12.53 -7.89
CA GLY A 337 23.12 -13.15 -8.24
C GLY A 337 22.07 -12.96 -7.14
N MET A 338 20.78 -13.16 -7.49
CA MET A 338 19.63 -12.96 -6.59
C MET A 338 19.75 -13.73 -5.27
N VAL A 339 20.32 -14.95 -5.28
CA VAL A 339 20.55 -15.74 -4.05
C VAL A 339 21.45 -14.98 -3.08
N ARG A 340 22.60 -14.48 -3.56
CA ARG A 340 23.55 -13.74 -2.71
C ARG A 340 22.95 -12.40 -2.27
N TYR A 341 22.26 -11.70 -3.18
CA TYR A 341 21.59 -10.45 -2.87
C TYR A 341 20.53 -10.61 -1.77
N LEU A 342 19.71 -11.65 -1.85
CA LEU A 342 18.72 -11.98 -0.83
C LEU A 342 19.40 -12.34 0.51
N GLN A 343 20.44 -13.18 0.49
CA GLN A 343 21.14 -13.58 1.72
C GLN A 343 21.78 -12.39 2.45
N LEU A 344 22.43 -11.47 1.72
CA LEU A 344 23.04 -10.29 2.36
C LEU A 344 21.98 -9.37 2.96
N ASN A 345 20.88 -9.13 2.25
CA ASN A 345 19.75 -8.34 2.78
C ASN A 345 19.06 -9.04 3.95
N TYR A 346 18.92 -10.36 3.91
CA TYR A 346 18.33 -11.14 5.00
C TYR A 346 19.18 -11.08 6.29
N ASN A 347 20.51 -11.15 6.13
CA ASN A 347 21.48 -11.13 7.22
C ASN A 347 21.90 -9.71 7.64
N HIS A 348 21.37 -8.67 6.99
CA HIS A 348 21.72 -7.27 7.23
C HIS A 348 23.25 -7.08 7.18
N ASP A 349 23.86 -7.53 6.08
CA ASP A 349 25.31 -7.52 5.86
C ASP A 349 25.70 -6.33 4.96
N ASP A 350 25.62 -5.12 5.55
CA ASP A 350 25.77 -3.85 4.83
C ASP A 350 27.18 -3.64 4.29
N SER A 351 28.21 -4.13 4.98
CA SER A 351 29.60 -4.01 4.51
C SER A 351 29.77 -4.66 3.14
N GLN A 352 29.23 -5.87 2.95
CA GLN A 352 29.36 -6.58 1.67
C GLN A 352 28.40 -6.07 0.59
N LEU A 353 27.30 -5.42 0.97
CA LEU A 353 26.44 -4.72 0.01
C LEU A 353 27.16 -3.46 -0.53
N LEU A 354 27.82 -2.70 0.36
CA LEU A 354 28.53 -1.46 0.03
C LEU A 354 29.88 -1.70 -0.68
N GLU A 355 30.63 -2.75 -0.30
CA GLU A 355 31.87 -3.15 -1.00
C GLU A 355 31.64 -3.41 -2.50
N VAL A 356 30.41 -3.71 -2.90
CA VAL A 356 30.04 -3.97 -4.30
C VAL A 356 29.54 -2.70 -5.01
N ASP A 357 29.18 -1.66 -4.27
CA ASP A 357 28.62 -0.41 -4.81
C ASP A 357 29.66 0.70 -5.07
N ASP A 358 30.94 0.51 -4.69
CA ASP A 358 32.05 1.47 -4.91
C ASP A 358 31.69 2.91 -4.46
N GLU A 359 30.85 3.08 -3.43
CA GLU A 359 30.60 4.41 -2.86
C GLU A 359 31.80 4.81 -2.00
N GLU A 360 32.55 5.84 -2.43
CA GLU A 360 33.70 6.42 -1.69
C GLU A 360 33.29 7.08 -0.36
N GLU A 361 32.00 7.10 -0.02
CA GLU A 361 31.49 7.64 1.23
C GLU A 361 31.51 6.55 2.32
N GLU A 362 32.26 6.79 3.41
CA GLU A 362 32.15 6.01 4.64
C GLU A 362 30.74 6.19 5.23
N ILE A 363 29.78 5.38 4.77
CA ILE A 363 28.47 5.30 5.38
C ILE A 363 28.63 4.58 6.73
N PRO A 364 28.27 5.21 7.86
CA PRO A 364 28.34 4.57 9.16
C PRO A 364 27.49 3.30 9.16
N ILE A 365 28.12 2.14 9.33
CA ILE A 365 27.39 0.88 9.52
C ILE A 365 26.91 0.86 10.97
N GLU A 366 25.60 0.96 11.17
CA GLU A 366 25.02 0.84 12.50
C GLU A 366 25.05 -0.63 12.96
N GLU A 367 25.83 -0.91 14.00
CA GLU A 367 25.84 -2.23 14.63
C GLU A 367 24.59 -2.42 15.49
N TYR A 368 23.65 -3.25 15.01
CA TYR A 368 22.49 -3.69 15.77
C TYR A 368 22.51 -5.19 16.03
N GLU A 369 21.82 -5.63 17.08
CA GLU A 369 21.65 -7.05 17.38
C GLU A 369 20.83 -7.72 16.28
N LYS A 370 21.49 -8.58 15.50
CA LYS A 370 20.86 -9.27 14.38
C LYS A 370 19.83 -10.27 14.91
N PRO A 371 18.59 -10.26 14.40
CA PRO A 371 17.61 -11.27 14.78
C PRO A 371 18.12 -12.67 14.39
N PRO A 372 17.71 -13.73 15.12
CA PRO A 372 18.06 -15.08 14.76
C PRO A 372 17.58 -15.42 13.34
N ALA A 373 18.35 -16.24 12.63
CA ALA A 373 17.94 -16.75 11.33
C ALA A 373 16.76 -17.73 11.50
N GLU A 374 15.65 -17.42 10.85
CA GLU A 374 14.41 -18.22 10.80
C GLU A 374 14.28 -19.01 9.49
N PHE A 375 14.90 -18.52 8.40
CA PHE A 375 14.96 -19.20 7.11
C PHE A 375 16.28 -19.94 6.96
N THR A 376 16.23 -21.16 6.44
CA THR A 376 17.41 -21.95 6.09
C THR A 376 18.02 -21.49 4.76
N ASP A 377 19.28 -21.82 4.49
CA ASP A 377 19.91 -21.51 3.20
C ASP A 377 19.18 -22.16 2.02
N GLU A 378 18.64 -23.37 2.19
CA GLU A 378 17.85 -24.06 1.16
C GLU A 378 16.56 -23.30 0.83
N GLU A 379 15.86 -22.80 1.87
CA GLU A 379 14.65 -21.99 1.70
C GLU A 379 14.95 -20.64 1.08
N LEU A 380 16.03 -19.96 1.48
CA LEU A 380 16.47 -18.72 0.86
C LEU A 380 16.83 -18.95 -0.61
N MET A 381 17.42 -20.09 -0.96
CA MET A 381 17.70 -20.46 -2.35
C MET A 381 16.41 -20.66 -3.17
N ALA A 382 15.41 -21.33 -2.59
CA ALA A 382 14.09 -21.51 -3.21
C ALA A 382 13.35 -20.17 -3.39
N LEU A 383 13.35 -19.33 -2.35
CA LEU A 383 12.79 -17.97 -2.38
C LEU A 383 13.47 -17.09 -3.42
N ALA A 384 14.79 -17.14 -3.52
CA ALA A 384 15.54 -16.43 -4.55
C ALA A 384 15.16 -16.89 -5.97
N GLY A 385 14.83 -18.17 -6.17
CA GLY A 385 14.28 -18.67 -7.44
C GLY A 385 12.93 -18.03 -7.79
N ILE A 386 12.02 -17.92 -6.82
CA ILE A 386 10.73 -17.23 -6.98
C ILE A 386 10.95 -15.73 -7.29
N LEU A 387 11.77 -15.07 -6.48
CA LEU A 387 12.07 -13.65 -6.63
C LEU A 387 12.75 -13.33 -7.96
N SER A 388 13.68 -14.17 -8.43
CA SER A 388 14.32 -14.00 -9.75
C SER A 388 13.31 -13.97 -10.90
N ARG A 389 12.18 -14.68 -10.74
CA ARG A 389 11.09 -14.69 -11.72
C ARG A 389 10.21 -13.44 -11.58
N LEU A 390 9.75 -13.14 -10.36
CA LEU A 390 8.87 -11.99 -10.07
C LEU A 390 9.55 -10.64 -10.36
N LEU A 391 10.81 -10.51 -9.99
CA LEU A 391 11.64 -9.30 -10.12
C LEU A 391 12.45 -9.34 -11.41
N SER A 392 11.76 -9.54 -12.53
CA SER A 392 12.36 -9.53 -13.86
C SER A 392 11.85 -8.36 -14.71
N TYR A 393 12.70 -7.85 -15.61
CA TYR A 393 12.32 -6.81 -16.56
C TYR A 393 11.12 -7.25 -17.42
N ASN A 394 11.17 -8.45 -18.00
CA ASN A 394 10.11 -8.96 -18.86
C ASN A 394 8.81 -9.24 -18.05
N PRO A 395 7.72 -8.46 -18.23
CA PRO A 395 6.53 -8.62 -17.43
C PRO A 395 5.88 -10.00 -17.57
N GLN A 396 5.94 -10.62 -18.75
CA GLN A 396 5.35 -11.94 -18.99
C GLN A 396 6.11 -13.07 -18.28
N ALA A 397 7.42 -12.91 -18.11
CA ALA A 397 8.26 -13.91 -17.43
C ALA A 397 7.93 -14.03 -15.94
N ARG A 398 7.32 -12.99 -15.35
CA ARG A 398 6.89 -12.95 -13.94
C ARG A 398 5.81 -13.98 -13.59
N GLY A 399 5.15 -14.57 -14.59
CA GLY A 399 4.14 -15.61 -14.39
C GLY A 399 2.84 -15.06 -13.80
N THR A 400 2.02 -15.94 -13.23
CA THR A 400 0.69 -15.59 -12.70
C THR A 400 0.57 -15.85 -11.20
N PRO A 401 -0.42 -15.26 -10.51
CA PRO A 401 -0.70 -15.59 -9.11
C PRO A 401 -0.88 -17.10 -8.88
N ALA A 402 -1.57 -17.80 -9.77
CA ALA A 402 -1.72 -19.26 -9.72
C ALA A 402 -0.40 -20.05 -9.80
N ILE A 403 0.61 -19.56 -10.53
CA ILE A 403 1.95 -20.17 -10.55
C ILE A 403 2.66 -19.88 -9.22
N LEU A 404 2.61 -18.63 -8.76
CA LEU A 404 3.20 -18.23 -7.48
C LEU A 404 2.64 -19.04 -6.31
N LEU A 405 1.34 -19.32 -6.28
CA LEU A 405 0.71 -20.14 -5.24
C LEU A 405 1.25 -21.56 -5.19
N LYS A 406 1.63 -22.13 -6.34
CA LYS A 406 2.27 -23.46 -6.38
C LYS A 406 3.68 -23.38 -5.81
N ASP A 407 4.44 -22.37 -6.19
CA ASP A 407 5.81 -22.20 -5.71
C ASP A 407 5.84 -21.95 -4.19
N LEU A 408 4.92 -21.11 -3.68
CA LEU A 408 4.78 -20.84 -2.24
C LEU A 408 4.29 -22.04 -1.43
N SER A 409 3.69 -23.06 -2.07
CA SER A 409 3.27 -24.29 -1.36
C SER A 409 4.44 -25.24 -1.06
N CYS A 410 5.60 -24.99 -1.67
CA CYS A 410 6.83 -25.76 -1.47
C CYS A 410 7.77 -25.14 -0.43
N LEU A 411 7.40 -23.98 0.13
CA LEU A 411 8.08 -23.25 1.20
C LEU A 411 7.35 -23.45 2.54
#